data_AF-A0A2T6ZZJ4-F1
#
_entry.id   AF-A0A2T6ZZJ4-F1
#
_cell.length_a   1.000
_cell.length_b   1.000
_cell.length_c   1.000
_cell.angle_alpha   90.00
_cell.angle_beta   90.00
_cell.angle_gamma   90.00
#
_symmetry.space_group_name_H-M   'P 1'
#
loop_
_entity.id
_entity.type
_entity.pdbx_description
1 polymer ?
#
loop_
_entity_poly.entity_id
_entity_poly.type
_entity_poly.pdbx_seq_one_letter_code
_entity_poly.pdbx_strand_id
1 'polypeptide(L)'
;MSFLARHTTRAAIPRTLSRRTAAAVRAASTPFLLRNQLNPVLKTRQFSAVSSSMMSAPASIVKQNVRPEPDQVLQDIADYVHNYEITSPLAWETARLCLIDTLGCGLEALNFEQCTNLLGPVVEGTTVPNGTRVPGTPYQLDPIRGAFNIGTAIRWLDYNDCWLAAEWGHPSDNLGGILAVADWLARTNKAKGLPAPKVKDVLEAMIKAHEIQGCLALENSFNRVGLDHVVLVKVATTAVVSKMLGLNREQTIDAVSQAWVDGQSLRTYRHVPNTMSRKSWAAGDACSRAVNLALLVKNGVGGIPSVLTAKTWGFYDVLFKTEGFKFQRPYGSYVMENVLFKISYPAEFHSQTACEAAMTLHHELKKIGKTTDDIASIRIRTQEAAIRIIDKKGPLNNYADRDHCIQYMVAVPLIYGRLTTQDYSDEVASDPRIDALREKMECVEDKTYSVEYHAPDKRSIGNAIQITLKDGTIMDEVAVEYPVGHKFRRDEGIPLLLQKFERHVTKRLGKEKFDAIINASKELDGISKKDVDEYVDLYVTKE
;
A
#
# COMPACT_ATOMS: atom_id res chain seq x y z
N MET A 1 -42.35 -49.55 -9.65
CA MET A 1 -43.13 -50.37 -8.69
C MET A 1 -42.17 -51.15 -7.80
N SER A 2 -42.33 -50.98 -6.48
CA SER A 2 -41.77 -51.71 -5.31
C SER A 2 -40.28 -52.08 -5.25
N PHE A 3 -39.48 -51.45 -4.37
CA PHE A 3 -39.29 -51.67 -2.91
C PHE A 3 -38.57 -52.97 -2.53
N LEU A 4 -37.32 -52.84 -2.02
CA LEU A 4 -37.00 -53.20 -0.63
C LEU A 4 -35.61 -52.71 -0.22
N ALA A 5 -35.55 -52.20 1.01
CA ALA A 5 -34.48 -51.46 1.64
C ALA A 5 -33.49 -52.36 2.39
N ARG A 6 -32.25 -51.89 2.60
CA ARG A 6 -31.43 -52.23 3.77
C ARG A 6 -30.64 -51.02 4.26
N HIS A 7 -30.84 -50.73 5.55
CA HIS A 7 -30.10 -49.79 6.38
C HIS A 7 -28.67 -50.26 6.66
N THR A 8 -27.74 -49.32 6.72
CA THR A 8 -26.58 -49.39 7.62
C THR A 8 -26.30 -48.01 8.22
N THR A 9 -25.95 -48.05 9.49
CA THR A 9 -26.02 -47.01 10.53
C THR A 9 -24.78 -46.12 10.58
N ARG A 10 -25.01 -44.82 10.81
CA ARG A 10 -24.02 -43.81 11.22
C ARG A 10 -23.41 -44.16 12.57
N ALA A 11 -22.09 -44.23 12.65
CA ALA A 11 -21.34 -44.24 13.90
C ALA A 11 -21.04 -42.79 14.34
N ALA A 12 -21.53 -42.41 15.52
CA ALA A 12 -21.22 -41.16 16.20
C ALA A 12 -20.05 -41.38 17.17
N ILE A 13 -19.03 -40.52 17.10
CA ILE A 13 -17.88 -40.50 18.00
C ILE A 13 -18.20 -39.53 19.17
N PRO A 14 -18.00 -39.92 20.44
CA PRO A 14 -18.37 -39.10 21.58
C PRO A 14 -17.32 -38.00 21.86
N ARG A 15 -17.80 -36.76 22.01
CA ARG A 15 -17.04 -35.61 22.55
C ARG A 15 -16.95 -35.73 24.08
N THR A 16 -15.75 -35.89 24.61
CA THR A 16 -15.47 -35.79 26.05
C THR A 16 -15.26 -34.32 26.44
N LEU A 17 -16.13 -33.83 27.33
CA LEU A 17 -16.08 -32.52 27.96
C LEU A 17 -15.08 -32.55 29.13
N SER A 18 -13.97 -31.83 28.98
CA SER A 18 -13.05 -31.51 30.08
C SER A 18 -13.59 -30.33 30.88
N ARG A 19 -14.16 -30.61 32.06
CA ARG A 19 -14.52 -29.62 33.08
C ARG A 19 -13.23 -29.13 33.75
N ARG A 20 -12.83 -27.88 33.49
CA ARG A 20 -11.87 -27.16 34.32
C ARG A 20 -12.59 -26.56 35.54
N THR A 21 -12.08 -26.91 36.70
CA THR A 21 -12.47 -26.44 38.03
C THR A 21 -12.11 -24.97 38.22
N ALA A 22 -13.07 -24.18 38.68
CA ALA A 22 -12.87 -22.79 39.08
C ALA A 22 -12.30 -22.75 40.51
N ALA A 23 -11.08 -22.21 40.66
CA ALA A 23 -10.51 -21.90 41.96
C ALA A 23 -10.89 -20.46 42.36
N ALA A 24 -11.58 -20.36 43.50
CA ALA A 24 -12.01 -19.11 44.11
C ALA A 24 -10.80 -18.34 44.67
N VAL A 25 -10.63 -17.09 44.24
CA VAL A 25 -9.67 -16.15 44.83
C VAL A 25 -10.34 -15.47 46.02
N ARG A 26 -9.81 -15.73 47.23
CA ARG A 26 -10.18 -15.02 48.46
C ARG A 26 -9.57 -13.63 48.45
N ALA A 27 -10.41 -12.61 48.60
CA ALA A 27 -10.01 -11.25 48.94
C ALA A 27 -9.59 -11.18 50.42
N ALA A 28 -8.38 -10.71 50.68
CA ALA A 28 -7.92 -10.36 52.03
C ALA A 28 -7.84 -8.84 52.13
N SER A 29 -8.78 -8.25 52.86
CA SER A 29 -8.77 -6.87 53.31
C SER A 29 -7.95 -6.77 54.60
N THR A 30 -7.00 -5.85 54.66
CA THR A 30 -6.37 -5.41 55.92
C THR A 30 -6.52 -3.89 56.05
N PRO A 31 -6.91 -3.36 57.22
CA PRO A 31 -7.06 -1.94 57.45
C PRO A 31 -5.74 -1.35 57.96
N PHE A 32 -5.32 -0.20 57.43
CA PHE A 32 -4.22 0.57 57.99
C PHE A 32 -4.76 1.85 58.64
N LEU A 33 -4.60 1.93 59.96
CA LEU A 33 -4.95 3.07 60.80
C LEU A 33 -3.81 4.11 60.83
N LEU A 34 -4.21 5.38 60.92
CA LEU A 34 -3.39 6.57 61.05
C LEU A 34 -2.43 6.55 62.27
N ARG A 35 -1.28 7.24 62.13
CA ARG A 35 -0.90 8.28 63.11
C ARG A 35 0.10 9.32 62.58
N ASN A 36 -0.24 10.58 62.89
CA ASN A 36 0.45 11.84 62.66
C ASN A 36 1.83 11.94 63.32
N GLN A 37 2.70 12.78 62.75
CA GLN A 37 3.46 13.77 63.54
C GLN A 37 3.53 15.13 62.82
N LEU A 38 3.28 16.17 63.62
CA LEU A 38 3.19 17.59 63.32
C LEU A 38 4.57 18.27 63.46
N ASN A 39 4.80 19.35 62.71
CA ASN A 39 5.05 20.68 63.29
C ASN A 39 5.24 21.76 62.20
N PRO A 40 4.55 22.91 62.28
CA PRO A 40 4.85 24.10 61.49
C PRO A 40 5.70 25.10 62.30
N VAL A 41 6.67 25.75 61.65
CA VAL A 41 7.36 26.93 62.20
C VAL A 41 6.79 28.18 61.55
N LEU A 42 6.07 28.96 62.36
CA LEU A 42 5.66 30.34 62.06
C LEU A 42 6.83 31.29 62.37
N LYS A 43 7.30 32.03 61.37
CA LYS A 43 7.96 33.33 61.58
C LYS A 43 7.38 34.35 60.60
N THR A 44 6.74 35.34 61.18
CA THR A 44 6.23 36.57 60.58
C THR A 44 7.36 37.37 59.92
N ARG A 45 7.18 37.73 58.65
CA ARG A 45 7.85 38.89 58.03
C ARG A 45 6.81 39.74 57.33
N GLN A 46 6.94 41.04 57.59
CA GLN A 46 6.07 42.12 57.16
C GLN A 46 5.92 42.15 55.63
N PHE A 47 4.68 42.28 55.16
CA PHE A 47 4.40 42.61 53.77
C PHE A 47 4.77 44.07 53.52
N SER A 48 5.87 44.30 52.80
CA SER A 48 6.12 45.53 52.07
C SER A 48 5.21 45.55 50.84
N ALA A 49 4.47 46.65 50.65
CA ALA A 49 3.62 46.88 49.50
C ALA A 49 4.42 46.72 48.19
N VAL A 50 4.11 45.67 47.43
CA VAL A 50 4.52 45.55 46.04
C VAL A 50 3.29 45.85 45.19
N SER A 51 3.41 46.95 44.44
CA SER A 51 2.62 47.33 43.28
C SER A 51 1.72 46.22 42.73
N SER A 52 0.41 46.48 42.73
CA SER A 52 -0.56 45.72 41.94
C SER A 52 -0.21 45.84 40.46
N SER A 53 0.59 44.92 39.93
CA SER A 53 0.52 44.63 38.50
C SER A 53 -0.84 43.98 38.29
N MET A 54 -1.77 44.69 37.66
CA MET A 54 -3.01 44.13 37.17
C MET A 54 -2.67 42.83 36.43
N MET A 55 -3.06 41.68 37.00
CA MET A 55 -3.26 40.51 36.16
C MET A 55 -4.41 40.88 35.25
N SER A 56 -4.07 41.34 34.04
CA SER A 56 -5.01 41.44 32.95
C SER A 56 -5.67 40.07 32.84
N ALA A 57 -6.96 40.00 33.17
CA ALA A 57 -7.79 38.88 32.76
C ALA A 57 -7.47 38.59 31.29
N PRO A 58 -7.32 37.32 30.86
CA PRO A 58 -7.08 37.04 29.47
C PRO A 58 -8.19 37.73 28.71
N ALA A 59 -7.83 38.72 27.88
CA ALA A 59 -8.79 39.44 27.06
C ALA A 59 -9.65 38.37 26.41
N SER A 60 -10.97 38.47 26.56
CA SER A 60 -11.88 37.54 25.90
C SER A 60 -11.61 37.68 24.41
N ILE A 61 -10.82 36.76 23.84
CA ILE A 61 -10.64 36.66 22.40
C ILE A 61 -12.00 36.19 21.90
N VAL A 62 -12.84 37.16 21.53
CA VAL A 62 -14.09 36.88 20.82
C VAL A 62 -13.66 36.22 19.52
N LYS A 63 -13.75 34.89 19.47
CA LYS A 63 -13.52 34.14 18.25
C LYS A 63 -14.67 34.49 17.31
N GLN A 64 -14.39 35.22 16.24
CA GLN A 64 -15.38 35.47 15.20
C GLN A 64 -15.77 34.12 14.59
N ASN A 65 -17.05 33.78 14.64
CA ASN A 65 -17.58 32.52 14.12
C ASN A 65 -17.92 32.65 12.62
N VAL A 66 -16.94 33.08 11.82
CA VAL A 66 -17.05 33.18 10.36
C VAL A 66 -16.46 31.90 9.77
N ARG A 67 -17.25 31.17 8.99
CA ARG A 67 -16.78 29.97 8.30
C ARG A 67 -15.81 30.40 7.18
N PRO A 68 -14.55 29.92 7.18
CA PRO A 68 -13.60 30.28 6.13
C PRO A 68 -13.93 29.56 4.82
N GLU A 69 -13.37 30.06 3.73
CA GLU A 69 -13.32 29.33 2.47
C GLU A 69 -12.52 28.03 2.62
N PRO A 70 -12.82 26.98 1.83
CA PRO A 70 -12.04 25.75 1.84
C PRO A 70 -10.57 25.97 1.47
N ASP A 71 -9.68 25.21 2.10
CA ASP A 71 -8.25 25.24 1.79
C ASP A 71 -8.02 24.94 0.29
N GLN A 72 -7.13 25.72 -0.34
CA GLN A 72 -6.90 25.66 -1.79
C GLN A 72 -6.59 24.24 -2.30
N VAL A 73 -5.82 23.45 -1.54
CA VAL A 73 -5.49 22.06 -1.89
C VAL A 73 -6.75 21.21 -2.06
N LEU A 74 -7.78 21.41 -1.25
CA LEU A 74 -9.04 20.66 -1.36
C LEU A 74 -9.78 21.06 -2.63
N GLN A 75 -9.78 22.36 -2.94
CA GLN A 75 -10.40 22.92 -4.14
C GLN A 75 -9.71 22.40 -5.40
N ASP A 76 -8.38 22.45 -5.46
CA ASP A 76 -7.58 22.00 -6.59
C ASP A 76 -7.79 20.50 -6.89
N ILE A 77 -7.89 19.67 -5.84
CA ILE A 77 -8.20 18.24 -5.98
C ILE A 77 -9.61 18.04 -6.54
N ALA A 78 -10.61 18.75 -6.00
CA ALA A 78 -11.99 18.64 -6.47
C ALA A 78 -12.13 19.13 -7.93
N ASP A 79 -11.50 20.25 -8.27
CA ASP A 79 -11.48 20.80 -9.63
C ASP A 79 -10.81 19.85 -10.61
N TYR A 80 -9.68 19.26 -10.25
CA TYR A 80 -9.04 18.25 -11.08
C TYR A 80 -9.93 17.03 -11.31
N VAL A 81 -10.55 16.50 -10.26
CA VAL A 81 -11.42 15.31 -10.36
C VAL A 81 -12.62 15.57 -11.28
N HIS A 82 -13.27 16.73 -11.14
CA HIS A 82 -14.49 17.06 -11.88
C HIS A 82 -14.23 17.60 -13.27
N ASN A 83 -13.22 18.45 -13.46
CA ASN A 83 -13.09 19.28 -14.65
C ASN A 83 -11.93 18.88 -15.57
N TYR A 84 -10.91 18.15 -15.07
CA TYR A 84 -9.79 17.76 -15.91
C TYR A 84 -10.15 16.62 -16.86
N GLU A 85 -9.92 16.84 -18.15
CA GLU A 85 -10.04 15.85 -19.21
C GLU A 85 -8.68 15.18 -19.48
N ILE A 86 -8.64 13.86 -19.43
CA ILE A 86 -7.42 13.09 -19.71
C ILE A 86 -7.27 12.88 -21.21
N THR A 87 -6.34 13.61 -21.82
CA THR A 87 -6.08 13.56 -23.27
C THR A 87 -4.89 12.70 -23.67
N SER A 88 -4.09 12.22 -22.71
CA SER A 88 -2.85 11.46 -22.95
C SER A 88 -3.11 9.99 -23.30
N PRO A 89 -2.83 9.53 -24.53
CA PRO A 89 -2.98 8.12 -24.89
C PRO A 89 -2.07 7.20 -24.09
N LEU A 90 -0.86 7.70 -23.75
CA LEU A 90 0.09 6.96 -22.92
C LEU A 90 -0.45 6.72 -21.51
N ALA A 91 -1.13 7.69 -20.92
CA ALA A 91 -1.74 7.53 -19.60
C ALA A 91 -2.84 6.45 -19.62
N TRP A 92 -3.71 6.46 -20.63
CA TRP A 92 -4.76 5.44 -20.77
C TRP A 92 -4.20 4.04 -20.98
N GLU A 93 -3.21 3.89 -21.86
CA GLU A 93 -2.59 2.60 -22.13
C GLU A 93 -1.81 2.09 -20.92
N THR A 94 -1.09 2.97 -20.21
CA THR A 94 -0.40 2.59 -18.97
C THR A 94 -1.37 2.24 -17.85
N ALA A 95 -2.53 2.91 -17.76
CA ALA A 95 -3.58 2.58 -16.81
C ALA A 95 -4.18 1.19 -17.10
N ARG A 96 -4.37 0.82 -18.37
CA ARG A 96 -4.80 -0.52 -18.78
C ARG A 96 -3.82 -1.60 -18.33
N LEU A 97 -2.52 -1.37 -18.54
CA LEU A 97 -1.46 -2.28 -18.07
C LEU A 97 -1.41 -2.35 -16.54
N CYS A 98 -1.55 -1.20 -15.86
CA CYS A 98 -1.60 -1.12 -14.41
C CYS A 98 -2.79 -1.91 -13.84
N LEU A 99 -3.96 -1.85 -14.47
CA LEU A 99 -5.16 -2.58 -14.05
C LEU A 99 -4.90 -4.09 -14.03
N ILE A 100 -4.38 -4.66 -15.12
CA ILE A 100 -4.13 -6.10 -15.21
C ILE A 100 -2.98 -6.53 -14.28
N ASP A 101 -1.90 -5.75 -14.19
CA ASP A 101 -0.78 -6.05 -13.29
C ASP A 101 -1.23 -6.11 -11.83
N THR A 102 -2.01 -5.10 -11.42
CA THR A 102 -2.53 -4.97 -10.05
C THR A 102 -3.49 -6.10 -9.70
N LEU A 103 -4.43 -6.44 -10.58
CA LEU A 103 -5.34 -7.57 -10.38
C LEU A 103 -4.59 -8.91 -10.36
N GLY A 104 -3.58 -9.08 -11.21
CA GLY A 104 -2.69 -10.24 -11.18
C GLY A 104 -1.99 -10.39 -9.83
N CYS A 105 -1.45 -9.31 -9.27
CA CYS A 105 -0.84 -9.31 -7.94
C CYS A 105 -1.84 -9.73 -6.85
N GLY A 106 -3.08 -9.24 -6.94
CA GLY A 106 -4.15 -9.65 -6.04
C GLY A 106 -4.44 -11.14 -6.09
N LEU A 107 -4.47 -11.75 -7.29
CA LEU A 107 -4.69 -13.19 -7.44
C LEU A 107 -3.54 -14.03 -6.89
N GLU A 108 -2.28 -13.59 -7.05
CA GLU A 108 -1.13 -14.27 -6.47
C GLU A 108 -1.17 -14.25 -4.94
N ALA A 109 -1.60 -13.14 -4.34
CA ALA A 109 -1.73 -12.99 -2.90
C ALA A 109 -2.73 -13.99 -2.27
N LEU A 110 -3.72 -14.46 -3.04
CA LEU A 110 -4.68 -15.47 -2.56
C LEU A 110 -4.07 -16.86 -2.34
N ASN A 111 -2.80 -17.07 -2.72
CA ASN A 111 -2.05 -18.27 -2.38
C ASN A 111 -1.38 -18.21 -0.99
N PHE A 112 -1.56 -17.11 -0.25
CA PHE A 112 -0.97 -16.90 1.07
C PHE A 112 -2.06 -16.84 2.12
N GLU A 113 -2.09 -17.83 3.03
CA GLU A 113 -3.10 -17.92 4.09
C GLU A 113 -3.14 -16.67 4.96
N GLN A 114 -1.98 -16.04 5.21
CA GLN A 114 -1.91 -14.81 5.99
C GLN A 114 -2.68 -13.66 5.33
N CYS A 115 -2.77 -13.64 3.99
CA CYS A 115 -3.60 -12.69 3.25
C CYS A 115 -5.07 -13.11 3.35
N THR A 116 -5.40 -14.35 2.96
CA THR A 116 -6.80 -14.81 2.83
C THR A 116 -7.54 -14.83 4.16
N ASN A 117 -6.84 -15.05 5.28
CA ASN A 117 -7.39 -14.98 6.63
C ASN A 117 -7.94 -13.58 7.01
N LEU A 118 -7.52 -12.53 6.29
CA LEU A 118 -8.03 -11.17 6.51
C LEU A 118 -9.19 -10.81 5.59
N LEU A 119 -9.49 -11.62 4.57
CA LEU A 119 -10.51 -11.35 3.56
C LEU A 119 -11.90 -11.87 4.02
N GLY A 120 -12.90 -11.72 3.16
CA GLY A 120 -14.27 -12.14 3.40
C GLY A 120 -15.12 -11.14 4.19
N PRO A 121 -16.38 -11.49 4.50
CA PRO A 121 -17.27 -10.66 5.29
C PRO A 121 -16.81 -10.58 6.75
N VAL A 122 -17.21 -9.53 7.47
CA VAL A 122 -16.92 -9.40 8.90
C VAL A 122 -17.65 -10.49 9.70
N VAL A 123 -18.89 -10.81 9.29
CA VAL A 123 -19.68 -11.90 9.87
C VAL A 123 -19.93 -12.95 8.78
N GLU A 124 -19.51 -14.18 9.04
CA GLU A 124 -19.70 -15.31 8.13
C GLU A 124 -21.19 -15.49 7.77
N GLY A 125 -21.50 -15.76 6.51
CA GLY A 125 -22.87 -15.89 6.00
C GLY A 125 -23.58 -14.57 5.68
N THR A 126 -22.92 -13.41 5.85
CA THR A 126 -23.49 -12.12 5.43
C THR A 126 -23.84 -12.14 3.94
N THR A 127 -25.08 -11.77 3.61
CA THR A 127 -25.56 -11.60 2.24
C THR A 127 -25.73 -10.12 1.93
N VAL A 128 -25.06 -9.63 0.88
CA VAL A 128 -25.16 -8.22 0.45
C VAL A 128 -25.75 -8.17 -0.97
N PRO A 129 -27.04 -7.80 -1.14
CA PRO A 129 -27.65 -7.66 -2.45
C PRO A 129 -26.85 -6.70 -3.34
N ASN A 130 -26.53 -7.13 -4.56
CA ASN A 130 -25.74 -6.36 -5.53
C ASN A 130 -24.37 -5.89 -5.01
N GLY A 131 -23.85 -6.54 -3.96
CA GLY A 131 -22.56 -6.20 -3.35
C GLY A 131 -21.39 -6.35 -4.32
N THR A 132 -20.30 -5.68 -3.98
CA THR A 132 -18.99 -5.80 -4.63
C THR A 132 -18.51 -7.25 -4.61
N ARG A 133 -18.11 -7.77 -5.77
CA ARG A 133 -17.38 -9.04 -5.87
C ARG A 133 -15.88 -8.83 -5.71
N VAL A 134 -15.23 -9.70 -4.94
CA VAL A 134 -13.78 -9.67 -4.74
C VAL A 134 -13.11 -10.64 -5.74
N PRO A 135 -12.26 -10.17 -6.67
CA PRO A 135 -11.61 -11.01 -7.68
C PRO A 135 -10.90 -12.23 -7.08
N GLY A 136 -11.08 -13.40 -7.68
CA GLY A 136 -10.44 -14.66 -7.25
C GLY A 136 -11.07 -15.35 -6.03
N THR A 137 -12.22 -14.85 -5.57
CA THR A 137 -12.94 -15.37 -4.39
C THR A 137 -14.44 -15.50 -4.67
N PRO A 138 -15.20 -16.24 -3.85
CA PRO A 138 -16.66 -16.27 -3.94
C PRO A 138 -17.35 -15.05 -3.29
N TYR A 139 -16.59 -14.18 -2.61
CA TYR A 139 -17.16 -13.16 -1.74
C TYR A 139 -17.95 -12.09 -2.49
N GLN A 140 -19.10 -11.75 -1.93
CA GLN A 140 -19.93 -10.61 -2.30
C GLN A 140 -20.18 -9.74 -1.06
N LEU A 141 -19.63 -8.52 -1.04
CA LEU A 141 -19.49 -7.69 0.16
C LEU A 141 -20.09 -6.30 -0.08
N ASP A 142 -20.31 -5.54 0.99
CA ASP A 142 -20.57 -4.11 0.86
C ASP A 142 -19.33 -3.39 0.29
N PRO A 143 -19.46 -2.19 -0.33
CA PRO A 143 -18.34 -1.55 -1.00
C PRO A 143 -17.20 -1.13 -0.05
N ILE A 144 -17.46 -0.94 1.24
CA ILE A 144 -16.42 -0.59 2.23
C ILE A 144 -15.55 -1.83 2.48
N ARG A 145 -16.19 -2.96 2.82
CA ARG A 145 -15.46 -4.22 3.05
C ARG A 145 -14.86 -4.77 1.76
N GLY A 146 -15.53 -4.61 0.62
CA GLY A 146 -15.00 -4.92 -0.70
C GLY A 146 -13.71 -4.16 -1.00
N ALA A 147 -13.67 -2.85 -0.71
CA ALA A 147 -12.48 -2.03 -0.87
C ALA A 147 -11.31 -2.49 0.01
N PHE A 148 -11.57 -2.85 1.26
CA PHE A 148 -10.56 -3.47 2.13
C PHE A 148 -9.98 -4.74 1.51
N ASN A 149 -10.86 -5.63 1.03
CA ASN A 149 -10.47 -6.94 0.52
C ASN A 149 -9.59 -6.82 -0.74
N ILE A 150 -10.06 -6.03 -1.71
CA ILE A 150 -9.34 -5.82 -2.97
C ILE A 150 -8.02 -5.11 -2.69
N GLY A 151 -8.05 -3.99 -1.94
CA GLY A 151 -6.85 -3.22 -1.61
C GLY A 151 -5.82 -4.00 -0.80
N THR A 152 -6.26 -4.90 0.09
CA THR A 152 -5.36 -5.80 0.83
C THR A 152 -4.71 -6.82 -0.11
N ALA A 153 -5.49 -7.49 -0.96
CA ALA A 153 -4.96 -8.52 -1.85
C ALA A 153 -3.93 -7.94 -2.84
N ILE A 154 -4.25 -6.82 -3.50
CA ILE A 154 -3.38 -6.25 -4.54
C ILE A 154 -2.03 -5.76 -4.00
N ARG A 155 -2.00 -5.33 -2.73
CA ARG A 155 -0.78 -4.80 -2.08
C ARG A 155 0.01 -5.87 -1.32
N TRP A 156 -0.58 -7.03 -1.04
CA TRP A 156 -0.08 -7.96 -0.02
C TRP A 156 1.40 -8.33 -0.17
N LEU A 157 1.77 -8.67 -1.40
CA LEU A 157 3.07 -9.22 -1.78
C LEU A 157 4.10 -8.16 -2.18
N ASP A 158 3.74 -6.87 -2.07
CA ASP A 158 4.60 -5.78 -2.51
C ASP A 158 5.04 -5.93 -3.98
N TYR A 159 4.14 -6.44 -4.83
CA TYR A 159 4.46 -6.77 -6.23
C TYR A 159 3.70 -5.91 -7.24
N ASN A 160 2.85 -5.01 -6.76
CA ASN A 160 2.15 -4.02 -7.56
C ASN A 160 3.07 -2.85 -7.95
N ASP A 161 2.50 -1.83 -8.59
CA ASP A 161 3.21 -0.65 -9.07
C ASP A 161 3.92 0.15 -7.96
N CYS A 162 4.67 1.17 -8.35
CA CYS A 162 5.34 2.05 -7.40
C CYS A 162 5.52 3.46 -7.95
N TRP A 163 5.49 4.43 -7.04
CA TRP A 163 5.84 5.82 -7.28
C TRP A 163 6.84 6.28 -6.23
N LEU A 164 8.01 6.72 -6.70
CA LEU A 164 9.15 7.12 -5.86
C LEU A 164 9.40 8.62 -6.02
N ALA A 165 9.21 9.37 -4.93
CA ALA A 165 9.47 10.80 -4.85
C ALA A 165 9.90 11.21 -3.43
N ALA A 166 9.60 12.43 -2.95
CA ALA A 166 9.87 12.81 -1.55
C ALA A 166 9.10 11.92 -0.56
N GLU A 167 7.91 11.47 -0.95
CA GLU A 167 7.22 10.32 -0.38
C GLU A 167 7.21 9.13 -1.35
N TRP A 168 7.20 7.93 -0.79
CA TRP A 168 7.06 6.69 -1.56
C TRP A 168 5.64 6.14 -1.44
N GLY A 169 5.12 5.52 -2.48
CA GLY A 169 3.83 4.84 -2.40
C GLY A 169 3.54 3.96 -3.60
N HIS A 170 2.38 3.33 -3.56
CA HIS A 170 1.89 2.43 -4.60
C HIS A 170 0.51 2.94 -5.05
N PRO A 171 0.44 3.79 -6.08
CA PRO A 171 -0.84 4.40 -6.44
C PRO A 171 -1.87 3.42 -6.99
N SER A 172 -1.45 2.23 -7.45
CA SER A 172 -2.37 1.13 -7.74
C SER A 172 -3.21 0.67 -6.53
N ASP A 173 -2.79 0.96 -5.29
CA ASP A 173 -3.54 0.63 -4.08
C ASP A 173 -4.97 1.21 -4.11
N ASN A 174 -5.14 2.40 -4.70
CA ASN A 174 -6.44 3.06 -4.85
C ASN A 174 -7.46 2.23 -5.65
N LEU A 175 -7.01 1.26 -6.45
CA LEU A 175 -7.88 0.35 -7.18
C LEU A 175 -8.81 -0.41 -6.24
N GLY A 176 -8.41 -0.65 -4.98
CA GLY A 176 -9.27 -1.25 -3.97
C GLY A 176 -10.60 -0.50 -3.82
N GLY A 177 -10.55 0.81 -3.55
CA GLY A 177 -11.75 1.64 -3.42
C GLY A 177 -12.47 1.87 -4.74
N ILE A 178 -11.71 2.13 -5.81
CA ILE A 178 -12.26 2.41 -7.15
C ILE A 178 -13.06 1.22 -7.67
N LEU A 179 -12.46 0.03 -7.72
CA LEU A 179 -13.10 -1.16 -8.27
C LEU A 179 -14.28 -1.61 -7.41
N ALA A 180 -14.15 -1.52 -6.09
CA ALA A 180 -15.23 -1.90 -5.19
C ALA A 180 -16.50 -1.07 -5.42
N VAL A 181 -16.34 0.25 -5.49
CA VAL A 181 -17.46 1.17 -5.73
C VAL A 181 -17.99 1.04 -7.15
N ALA A 182 -17.12 0.93 -8.16
CA ALA A 182 -17.55 0.77 -9.55
C ALA A 182 -18.39 -0.50 -9.77
N ASP A 183 -17.94 -1.65 -9.23
CA ASP A 183 -18.64 -2.93 -9.34
C ASP A 183 -19.99 -2.90 -8.60
N TRP A 184 -20.01 -2.37 -7.37
CA TRP A 184 -21.25 -2.21 -6.61
C TRP A 184 -22.26 -1.29 -7.32
N LEU A 185 -21.80 -0.17 -7.88
CA LEU A 185 -22.65 0.73 -8.66
C LEU A 185 -23.15 0.07 -9.94
N ALA A 186 -22.30 -0.67 -10.67
CA ALA A 186 -22.71 -1.40 -11.87
C ALA A 186 -23.85 -2.39 -11.58
N ARG A 187 -23.67 -3.24 -10.57
CA ARG A 187 -24.68 -4.23 -10.17
C ARG A 187 -25.97 -3.57 -9.69
N THR A 188 -25.84 -2.53 -8.86
CA THR A 188 -27.01 -1.79 -8.33
C THR A 188 -27.76 -1.04 -9.43
N ASN A 189 -27.05 -0.44 -10.38
CA ASN A 189 -27.64 0.28 -11.51
C ASN A 189 -28.37 -0.69 -12.45
N LYS A 190 -27.75 -1.82 -12.82
CA LYS A 190 -28.40 -2.85 -13.64
C LYS A 190 -29.67 -3.38 -12.98
N ALA A 191 -29.64 -3.66 -11.68
CA ALA A 191 -30.82 -4.10 -10.93
C ALA A 191 -31.96 -3.06 -10.92
N LYS A 192 -31.65 -1.79 -11.15
CA LYS A 192 -32.60 -0.67 -11.25
C LYS A 192 -32.92 -0.25 -12.70
N GLY A 193 -32.37 -0.94 -13.71
CA GLY A 193 -32.51 -0.55 -15.12
C GLY A 193 -31.77 0.74 -15.50
N LEU A 194 -30.74 1.13 -14.73
CA LEU A 194 -29.90 2.28 -14.98
C LEU A 194 -28.58 1.87 -15.68
N PRO A 195 -27.90 2.78 -16.40
CA PRO A 195 -26.61 2.49 -17.01
C PRO A 195 -25.55 2.07 -15.98
N ALA A 196 -24.83 0.99 -16.28
CA ALA A 196 -23.68 0.56 -15.49
C ALA A 196 -22.44 1.43 -15.81
N PRO A 197 -21.60 1.76 -14.81
CA PRO A 197 -20.26 2.26 -15.05
C PRO A 197 -19.47 1.32 -15.96
N LYS A 198 -18.61 1.90 -16.79
CA LYS A 198 -17.73 1.21 -17.72
C LYS A 198 -16.34 1.05 -17.12
N VAL A 199 -15.56 0.09 -17.64
CA VAL A 199 -14.15 -0.03 -17.24
C VAL A 199 -13.36 1.25 -17.57
N LYS A 200 -13.78 2.03 -18.58
CA LYS A 200 -13.22 3.38 -18.83
C LYS A 200 -13.30 4.29 -17.59
N ASP A 201 -14.39 4.25 -16.84
CA ASP A 201 -14.56 5.06 -15.62
C ASP A 201 -13.58 4.62 -14.51
N VAL A 202 -13.29 3.31 -14.43
CA VAL A 202 -12.26 2.76 -13.55
C VAL A 202 -10.87 3.25 -13.96
N LEU A 203 -10.54 3.20 -15.25
CA LEU A 203 -9.25 3.66 -15.77
C LEU A 203 -9.07 5.19 -15.56
N GLU A 204 -10.12 6.00 -15.78
CA GLU A 204 -10.08 7.44 -15.47
C GLU A 204 -9.78 7.68 -14.00
N ALA A 205 -10.51 6.99 -13.11
CA ALA A 205 -10.34 7.11 -11.67
C ALA A 205 -8.94 6.65 -11.22
N MET A 206 -8.39 5.61 -11.84
CA MET A 206 -7.01 5.19 -11.59
C MET A 206 -6.02 6.29 -11.94
N ILE A 207 -6.09 6.87 -13.14
CA ILE A 207 -5.19 7.94 -13.56
C ILE A 207 -5.29 9.14 -12.61
N LYS A 208 -6.52 9.54 -12.25
CA LYS A 208 -6.74 10.67 -11.33
C LYS A 208 -6.24 10.40 -9.93
N ALA A 209 -6.44 9.19 -9.41
CA ALA A 209 -5.92 8.81 -8.10
C ALA A 209 -4.38 8.77 -8.09
N HIS A 210 -3.77 8.26 -9.17
CA HIS A 210 -2.32 8.28 -9.34
C HIS A 210 -1.80 9.71 -9.31
N GLU A 211 -2.44 10.62 -10.04
CA GLU A 211 -2.01 12.01 -10.11
C GLU A 211 -2.13 12.73 -8.76
N ILE A 212 -3.24 12.57 -8.04
CA ILE A 212 -3.44 13.20 -6.73
C ILE A 212 -2.39 12.72 -5.74
N GLN A 213 -2.26 11.40 -5.57
CA GLN A 213 -1.29 10.80 -4.64
C GLN A 213 0.14 11.13 -5.05
N GLY A 214 0.48 10.96 -6.32
CA GLY A 214 1.83 11.11 -6.81
C GLY A 214 2.31 12.55 -6.81
N CYS A 215 1.46 13.53 -7.18
CA CYS A 215 1.83 14.94 -7.12
C CYS A 215 1.96 15.45 -5.69
N LEU A 216 1.13 15.00 -4.75
CA LEU A 216 1.34 15.27 -3.33
C LEU A 216 2.67 14.66 -2.85
N ALA A 217 3.01 13.45 -3.28
CA ALA A 217 4.25 12.79 -2.91
C ALA A 217 5.53 13.44 -3.48
N LEU A 218 5.42 14.30 -4.51
CA LEU A 218 6.59 14.90 -5.17
C LEU A 218 7.49 15.67 -4.21
N GLU A 219 6.91 16.54 -3.39
CA GLU A 219 7.65 17.45 -2.51
C GLU A 219 7.21 17.35 -1.04
N ASN A 220 6.21 16.52 -0.71
CA ASN A 220 5.65 16.41 0.64
C ASN A 220 5.95 15.02 1.22
N SER A 221 6.87 14.97 2.17
CA SER A 221 7.34 13.74 2.80
C SER A 221 6.63 13.51 4.16
N PHE A 222 5.68 12.58 4.19
CA PHE A 222 4.96 12.17 5.40
C PHE A 222 5.82 11.26 6.27
N ASN A 223 6.70 10.46 5.66
CA ASN A 223 7.67 9.64 6.37
C ASN A 223 8.61 10.48 7.26
N ARG A 224 9.01 11.69 6.83
CA ARG A 224 9.83 12.61 7.63
C ARG A 224 9.15 13.16 8.88
N VAL A 225 7.82 13.12 8.93
CA VAL A 225 7.02 13.51 10.11
C VAL A 225 6.43 12.29 10.83
N GLY A 226 6.86 11.07 10.49
CA GLY A 226 6.47 9.83 11.17
C GLY A 226 5.12 9.23 10.75
N LEU A 227 4.48 9.78 9.72
CA LEU A 227 3.19 9.34 9.21
C LEU A 227 3.32 8.43 8.00
N ASP A 228 2.34 7.54 7.81
CA ASP A 228 2.29 6.61 6.69
C ASP A 228 1.76 7.25 5.40
N HIS A 229 2.42 6.94 4.27
CA HIS A 229 1.98 7.33 2.92
C HIS A 229 0.54 6.93 2.61
N VAL A 230 -0.05 5.98 3.34
CA VAL A 230 -1.45 5.57 3.10
C VAL A 230 -2.45 6.69 3.39
N VAL A 231 -2.04 7.80 4.03
CA VAL A 231 -2.82 9.06 4.03
C VAL A 231 -3.13 9.53 2.61
N LEU A 232 -2.17 9.40 1.69
CA LEU A 232 -2.34 9.81 0.29
C LEU A 232 -3.27 8.87 -0.47
N VAL A 233 -3.21 7.56 -0.17
CA VAL A 233 -4.19 6.58 -0.69
C VAL A 233 -5.60 6.95 -0.23
N LYS A 234 -5.77 7.27 1.06
CA LYS A 234 -7.07 7.68 1.62
C LYS A 234 -7.60 8.94 0.93
N VAL A 235 -6.76 9.96 0.77
CA VAL A 235 -7.13 11.24 0.13
C VAL A 235 -7.48 11.05 -1.35
N ALA A 236 -6.61 10.39 -2.12
CA ALA A 236 -6.80 10.18 -3.55
C ALA A 236 -8.04 9.30 -3.83
N THR A 237 -8.19 8.18 -3.11
CA THR A 237 -9.37 7.31 -3.21
C THR A 237 -10.65 8.08 -2.84
N THR A 238 -10.65 8.87 -1.76
CA THR A 238 -11.85 9.63 -1.34
C THR A 238 -12.29 10.60 -2.41
N ALA A 239 -11.34 11.30 -3.05
CA ALA A 239 -11.63 12.27 -4.10
C ALA A 239 -12.28 11.62 -5.33
N VAL A 240 -11.66 10.56 -5.89
CA VAL A 240 -12.17 9.92 -7.11
C VAL A 240 -13.46 9.14 -6.85
N VAL A 241 -13.58 8.46 -5.70
CA VAL A 241 -14.80 7.74 -5.30
C VAL A 241 -15.96 8.71 -5.09
N SER A 242 -15.72 9.92 -4.57
CA SER A 242 -16.78 10.93 -4.42
C SER A 242 -17.44 11.24 -5.76
N LYS A 243 -16.65 11.49 -6.83
CA LYS A 243 -17.19 11.69 -8.18
C LYS A 243 -17.96 10.46 -8.68
N MET A 244 -17.42 9.25 -8.50
CA MET A 244 -18.09 8.01 -8.92
C MET A 244 -19.43 7.80 -8.21
N LEU A 245 -19.53 8.23 -6.95
CA LEU A 245 -20.77 8.17 -6.16
C LEU A 245 -21.80 9.25 -6.53
N GLY A 246 -21.45 10.16 -7.45
CA GLY A 246 -22.30 11.25 -7.92
C GLY A 246 -22.27 12.50 -7.03
N LEU A 247 -21.26 12.65 -6.17
CA LEU A 247 -21.08 13.88 -5.39
C LEU A 247 -20.64 15.01 -6.32
N ASN A 248 -21.16 16.22 -6.09
CA ASN A 248 -20.71 17.41 -6.82
C ASN A 248 -19.33 17.90 -6.31
N ARG A 249 -18.83 18.98 -6.92
CA ARG A 249 -17.54 19.61 -6.55
C ARG A 249 -17.45 19.93 -5.06
N GLU A 250 -18.44 20.63 -4.50
CA GLU A 250 -18.44 21.04 -3.09
C GLU A 250 -18.49 19.84 -2.14
N GLN A 251 -19.29 18.82 -2.46
CA GLN A 251 -19.32 17.58 -1.69
C GLN A 251 -17.99 16.80 -1.80
N THR A 252 -17.26 16.95 -2.91
CA THR A 252 -15.92 16.37 -3.06
C THR A 252 -14.91 17.11 -2.17
N ILE A 253 -14.98 18.44 -2.10
CA ILE A 253 -14.21 19.24 -1.13
C ILE A 253 -14.50 18.79 0.30
N ASP A 254 -15.78 18.62 0.64
CA ASP A 254 -16.21 18.14 1.95
C ASP A 254 -15.62 16.74 2.25
N ALA A 255 -15.71 15.79 1.32
CA ALA A 255 -15.17 14.45 1.49
C ALA A 255 -13.64 14.43 1.62
N VAL A 256 -12.92 15.20 0.81
CA VAL A 256 -11.46 15.31 0.91
C VAL A 256 -11.06 15.97 2.24
N SER A 257 -11.82 16.94 2.74
CA SER A 257 -11.58 17.52 4.07
C SER A 257 -11.73 16.48 5.19
N GLN A 258 -12.72 15.59 5.07
CA GLN A 258 -12.92 14.49 6.01
C GLN A 258 -11.77 13.48 5.97
N ALA A 259 -11.13 13.27 4.81
CA ALA A 259 -9.94 12.41 4.71
C ALA A 259 -8.71 13.02 5.41
N TRP A 260 -8.56 14.35 5.37
CA TRP A 260 -7.45 15.05 6.03
C TRP A 260 -7.61 15.17 7.55
N VAL A 261 -8.84 15.39 8.04
CA VAL A 261 -9.11 15.47 9.49
C VAL A 261 -9.03 14.09 10.16
N ASP A 262 -9.14 13.02 9.38
CA ASP A 262 -9.13 11.65 9.88
C ASP A 262 -7.82 11.29 10.60
N GLY A 263 -7.88 10.29 11.47
CA GLY A 263 -6.66 9.76 12.09
C GLY A 263 -5.70 9.20 11.05
N GLN A 264 -4.46 9.68 11.03
CA GLN A 264 -3.43 9.19 10.13
C GLN A 264 -2.54 8.17 10.84
N SER A 265 -2.31 7.02 10.20
CA SER A 265 -1.55 5.94 10.80
C SER A 265 -0.06 6.29 10.89
N LEU A 266 0.57 5.81 11.97
CA LEU A 266 2.03 5.79 12.07
C LEU A 266 2.63 4.78 11.08
N ARG A 267 3.94 4.86 10.83
CA ARG A 267 4.69 3.88 10.01
C ARG A 267 5.45 2.82 10.79
N THR A 268 5.25 2.70 12.10
CA THR A 268 6.05 1.81 12.97
C THR A 268 6.17 0.39 12.42
N TYR A 269 5.11 -0.14 11.81
CA TYR A 269 5.04 -1.49 11.22
C TYR A 269 5.86 -1.70 9.93
N ARG A 270 6.53 -0.65 9.42
CA ARG A 270 7.42 -0.73 8.25
C ARG A 270 8.91 -0.66 8.61
N HIS A 271 9.23 -0.37 9.88
CA HIS A 271 10.59 -0.12 10.32
C HIS A 271 11.01 -1.11 11.39
N VAL A 272 12.29 -1.47 11.38
CA VAL A 272 12.91 -2.28 12.43
C VAL A 272 12.78 -1.59 13.81
N PRO A 273 12.57 -2.35 14.90
CA PRO A 273 12.43 -3.81 14.97
C PRO A 273 10.99 -4.31 14.78
N ASN A 274 10.06 -3.47 14.33
CA ASN A 274 8.61 -3.75 14.32
C ASN A 274 8.04 -4.06 12.93
N THR A 275 8.89 -4.33 11.92
CA THR A 275 8.44 -4.67 10.56
C THR A 275 7.49 -5.85 10.60
N MET A 276 6.24 -5.67 10.13
CA MET A 276 5.20 -6.70 10.19
C MET A 276 4.15 -6.55 9.08
N SER A 277 3.24 -7.53 8.98
CA SER A 277 2.23 -7.64 7.91
C SER A 277 1.25 -6.46 7.79
N ARG A 278 1.15 -5.58 8.79
CA ARG A 278 0.36 -4.34 8.63
C ARG A 278 0.82 -3.49 7.44
N LYS A 279 2.10 -3.56 7.06
CA LYS A 279 2.59 -2.91 5.83
C LYS A 279 1.84 -3.35 4.56
N SER A 280 1.32 -4.58 4.57
CA SER A 280 0.71 -5.27 3.43
C SER A 280 -0.80 -5.02 3.31
N TRP A 281 -1.48 -4.60 4.39
CA TRP A 281 -2.92 -4.32 4.39
C TRP A 281 -3.29 -2.88 4.77
N ALA A 282 -2.35 -2.05 5.22
CA ALA A 282 -2.61 -0.65 5.59
C ALA A 282 -3.21 0.18 4.44
N ALA A 283 -2.85 -0.12 3.19
CA ALA A 283 -3.42 0.57 2.03
C ALA A 283 -4.86 0.10 1.75
N GLY A 284 -5.15 -1.19 1.92
CA GLY A 284 -6.53 -1.71 1.87
C GLY A 284 -7.44 -1.08 2.93
N ASP A 285 -6.92 -0.89 4.15
CA ASP A 285 -7.59 -0.15 5.22
C ASP A 285 -7.86 1.32 4.84
N ALA A 286 -6.88 2.01 4.25
CA ALA A 286 -7.05 3.36 3.75
C ALA A 286 -8.12 3.46 2.64
N CYS A 287 -8.17 2.50 1.72
CA CYS A 287 -9.20 2.41 0.68
C CYS A 287 -10.60 2.21 1.28
N SER A 288 -10.73 1.28 2.24
CA SER A 288 -11.97 1.05 3.00
C SER A 288 -12.44 2.34 3.69
N ARG A 289 -11.52 3.03 4.37
CA ARG A 289 -11.81 4.29 5.05
C ARG A 289 -12.28 5.36 4.07
N ALA A 290 -11.62 5.50 2.92
CA ALA A 290 -11.97 6.47 1.90
C ALA A 290 -13.39 6.26 1.34
N VAL A 291 -13.76 5.01 1.02
CA VAL A 291 -15.13 4.68 0.57
C VAL A 291 -16.15 5.05 1.64
N ASN A 292 -15.88 4.73 2.91
CA ASN A 292 -16.76 5.09 4.01
C ASN A 292 -16.93 6.61 4.17
N LEU A 293 -15.84 7.38 4.09
CA LEU A 293 -15.88 8.85 4.20
C LEU A 293 -16.72 9.48 3.07
N ALA A 294 -16.53 9.04 1.83
CA ALA A 294 -17.32 9.53 0.70
C ALA A 294 -18.81 9.19 0.84
N LEU A 295 -19.16 8.00 1.37
CA LEU A 295 -20.54 7.62 1.67
C LEU A 295 -21.16 8.45 2.82
N LEU A 296 -20.38 8.79 3.85
CA LEU A 296 -20.85 9.67 4.93
C LEU A 296 -21.20 11.06 4.39
N VAL A 297 -20.35 11.64 3.54
CA VAL A 297 -20.62 12.94 2.91
C VAL A 297 -21.80 12.87 1.94
N LYS A 298 -21.92 11.77 1.18
CA LYS A 298 -23.12 11.51 0.36
C LYS A 298 -24.41 11.59 1.17
N ASN A 299 -24.37 11.16 2.42
CA ASN A 299 -25.51 11.14 3.34
C ASN A 299 -25.65 12.43 4.17
N GLY A 300 -24.95 13.51 3.81
CA GLY A 300 -25.15 14.84 4.38
C GLY A 300 -24.15 15.26 5.46
N VAL A 301 -23.08 14.48 5.70
CA VAL A 301 -21.96 14.97 6.53
C VAL A 301 -21.26 16.11 5.79
N GLY A 302 -21.19 17.30 6.40
CA GLY A 302 -20.48 18.45 5.83
C GLY A 302 -18.96 18.40 6.04
N GLY A 303 -18.23 19.27 5.34
CA GLY A 303 -16.77 19.35 5.43
C GLY A 303 -16.23 20.36 6.43
N ILE A 304 -14.90 20.34 6.57
CA ILE A 304 -14.08 21.20 7.42
C ILE A 304 -13.21 22.09 6.51
N PRO A 305 -13.65 23.31 6.17
CA PRO A 305 -13.00 24.10 5.11
C PRO A 305 -11.51 24.35 5.35
N SER A 306 -11.12 24.73 6.57
CA SER A 306 -9.73 25.02 6.95
C SER A 306 -9.01 23.83 7.61
N VAL A 307 -9.33 22.58 7.22
CA VAL A 307 -8.78 21.37 7.85
C VAL A 307 -7.24 21.32 7.83
N LEU A 308 -6.61 21.92 6.84
CA LEU A 308 -5.16 21.98 6.71
C LEU A 308 -4.59 23.19 7.45
N THR A 309 -5.17 24.38 7.23
CA THR A 309 -4.58 25.67 7.64
C THR A 309 -5.04 26.21 8.98
N ALA A 310 -6.07 25.62 9.60
CA ALA A 310 -6.59 26.08 10.89
C ALA A 310 -5.47 26.20 11.92
N LYS A 311 -5.26 27.40 12.46
CA LYS A 311 -4.18 27.62 13.44
C LYS A 311 -4.39 26.73 14.67
N THR A 312 -3.29 26.14 15.14
CA THR A 312 -3.20 25.15 16.24
C THR A 312 -3.82 23.78 15.94
N TRP A 313 -4.89 23.69 15.16
CA TRP A 313 -5.72 22.48 15.04
C TRP A 313 -5.71 21.84 13.65
N GLY A 314 -5.22 22.56 12.64
CA GLY A 314 -5.14 22.11 11.26
C GLY A 314 -4.01 21.12 11.06
N PHE A 315 -4.13 20.32 9.99
CA PHE A 315 -3.17 19.28 9.62
C PHE A 315 -1.74 19.80 9.56
N TYR A 316 -1.53 21.00 9.00
CA TYR A 316 -0.21 21.61 8.88
C TYR A 316 0.44 21.85 10.24
N ASP A 317 -0.26 22.50 11.16
CA ASP A 317 0.27 22.80 12.50
C ASP A 317 0.43 21.52 13.34
N VAL A 318 -0.54 20.59 13.28
CA VAL A 318 -0.59 19.43 14.18
C VAL A 318 0.35 18.32 13.72
N LEU A 319 0.31 17.95 12.43
CA LEU A 319 0.90 16.71 11.92
C LEU A 319 2.05 16.94 10.95
N PHE A 320 2.01 18.02 10.15
CA PHE A 320 2.98 18.20 9.07
C PHE A 320 4.14 19.15 9.43
N LYS A 321 3.95 20.03 10.41
CA LYS A 321 4.95 20.99 10.92
C LYS A 321 5.55 21.89 9.82
N THR A 322 4.75 22.29 8.85
CA THR A 322 5.10 23.26 7.81
C THR A 322 3.99 24.30 7.64
N GLU A 323 4.24 25.38 6.88
CA GLU A 323 3.21 26.37 6.52
C GLU A 323 2.26 25.88 5.40
N GLY A 324 2.55 24.75 4.77
CA GLY A 324 1.75 24.21 3.68
C GLY A 324 2.41 23.09 2.89
N PHE A 325 1.62 22.44 2.03
CA PHE A 325 2.15 21.52 1.03
C PHE A 325 2.79 22.28 -0.13
N LYS A 326 3.79 21.66 -0.76
CA LYS A 326 4.49 22.17 -1.94
C LYS A 326 4.12 21.34 -3.17
N PHE A 327 4.04 22.00 -4.31
CA PHE A 327 3.71 21.39 -5.59
C PHE A 327 4.63 21.93 -6.66
N GLN A 328 5.44 21.07 -7.26
CA GLN A 328 6.27 21.42 -8.42
C GLN A 328 5.48 21.46 -9.74
N ARG A 329 4.20 21.08 -9.73
CA ARG A 329 3.34 21.02 -10.93
C ARG A 329 1.84 20.96 -10.59
N PRO A 330 0.95 21.38 -11.51
CA PRO A 330 -0.48 21.10 -11.41
C PRO A 330 -0.78 19.62 -11.66
N TYR A 331 -1.99 19.18 -11.30
CA TYR A 331 -2.48 17.84 -11.62
C TYR A 331 -2.75 17.69 -13.13
N GLY A 332 -2.25 16.61 -13.73
CA GLY A 332 -2.51 16.21 -15.11
C GLY A 332 -2.64 14.69 -15.25
N SER A 333 -1.69 14.05 -15.94
CA SER A 333 -1.58 12.57 -16.05
C SER A 333 -0.15 12.07 -15.91
N TYR A 334 0.74 12.91 -15.36
CA TYR A 334 2.17 12.66 -15.30
C TYR A 334 2.51 11.38 -14.52
N VAL A 335 1.82 11.13 -13.41
CA VAL A 335 2.17 10.02 -12.52
C VAL A 335 1.91 8.69 -13.20
N MET A 336 0.74 8.52 -13.84
CA MET A 336 0.43 7.30 -14.58
C MET A 336 1.40 7.07 -15.74
N GLU A 337 1.78 8.12 -16.48
CA GLU A 337 2.72 8.03 -17.59
C GLU A 337 4.14 7.61 -17.18
N ASN A 338 4.51 7.82 -15.91
CA ASN A 338 5.85 7.57 -15.38
C ASN A 338 5.86 6.56 -14.23
N VAL A 339 4.75 5.86 -13.99
CA VAL A 339 4.61 4.87 -12.91
C VAL A 339 5.64 3.75 -13.09
N LEU A 340 6.06 3.12 -12.01
CA LEU A 340 7.04 2.03 -12.07
C LEU A 340 6.32 0.69 -11.86
N PHE A 341 6.64 -0.32 -12.67
CA PHE A 341 6.10 -1.67 -12.49
C PHE A 341 7.15 -2.62 -11.88
N LYS A 342 6.74 -3.47 -10.93
CA LYS A 342 7.59 -4.58 -10.47
C LYS A 342 7.30 -5.80 -11.32
N ILE A 343 8.09 -5.99 -12.37
CA ILE A 343 7.77 -6.96 -13.42
C ILE A 343 8.42 -8.32 -13.17
N SER A 344 9.71 -8.31 -12.83
CA SER A 344 10.52 -9.54 -12.78
C SER A 344 10.59 -10.16 -11.38
N TYR A 345 10.65 -9.32 -10.34
CA TYR A 345 10.93 -9.79 -8.98
C TYR A 345 10.00 -9.17 -7.93
N PRO A 346 9.43 -9.97 -7.01
CA PRO A 346 8.60 -9.49 -5.90
C PRO A 346 9.50 -8.93 -4.79
N ALA A 347 10.11 -7.78 -5.04
CA ALA A 347 11.15 -7.17 -4.23
C ALA A 347 10.82 -5.70 -3.94
N GLU A 348 11.25 -5.17 -2.79
CA GLU A 348 11.17 -3.73 -2.51
C GLU A 348 11.84 -2.95 -3.67
N PHE A 349 11.21 -1.85 -4.11
CA PHE A 349 11.50 -1.27 -5.42
C PHE A 349 12.95 -0.81 -5.57
N HIS A 350 13.56 -0.30 -4.50
CA HIS A 350 14.93 0.20 -4.51
C HIS A 350 15.99 -0.89 -4.75
N SER A 351 15.60 -2.17 -4.69
CA SER A 351 16.45 -3.32 -4.97
C SER A 351 16.23 -3.98 -6.33
N GLN A 352 15.25 -3.53 -7.13
CA GLN A 352 14.89 -4.20 -8.39
C GLN A 352 16.09 -4.35 -9.34
N THR A 353 16.86 -3.27 -9.54
CA THR A 353 18.08 -3.28 -10.36
C THR A 353 19.23 -4.06 -9.72
N ALA A 354 19.29 -4.14 -8.38
CA ALA A 354 20.23 -5.02 -7.69
C ALA A 354 19.91 -6.50 -7.95
N CYS A 355 18.62 -6.87 -7.98
CA CYS A 355 18.18 -8.22 -8.35
C CYS A 355 18.56 -8.54 -9.81
N GLU A 356 18.37 -7.59 -10.74
CA GLU A 356 18.80 -7.74 -12.15
C GLU A 356 20.31 -7.96 -12.26
N ALA A 357 21.10 -7.13 -11.58
CA ALA A 357 22.57 -7.27 -11.56
C ALA A 357 23.00 -8.62 -10.95
N ALA A 358 22.35 -9.04 -9.86
CA ALA A 358 22.62 -10.32 -9.20
C ALA A 358 22.30 -11.53 -10.09
N MET A 359 21.23 -11.47 -10.89
CA MET A 359 20.89 -12.50 -11.88
C MET A 359 21.94 -12.60 -12.98
N THR A 360 22.43 -11.46 -13.50
CA THR A 360 23.54 -11.44 -14.46
C THR A 360 24.80 -12.07 -13.86
N LEU A 361 25.18 -11.66 -12.65
CA LEU A 361 26.36 -12.17 -11.95
C LEU A 361 26.25 -13.66 -11.60
N HIS A 362 25.05 -14.17 -11.32
CA HIS A 362 24.81 -15.61 -11.17
C HIS A 362 25.22 -16.39 -12.42
N HIS A 363 24.87 -15.88 -13.60
CA HIS A 363 25.25 -16.50 -14.87
C HIS A 363 26.76 -16.36 -15.15
N GLU A 364 27.36 -15.20 -14.86
CA GLU A 364 28.79 -15.00 -15.03
C GLU A 364 29.64 -15.91 -14.12
N LEU A 365 29.26 -16.07 -12.85
CA LEU A 365 29.91 -17.02 -11.94
C LEU A 365 29.87 -18.45 -12.50
N LYS A 366 28.71 -18.89 -13.00
CA LYS A 366 28.56 -20.21 -13.62
C LYS A 366 29.43 -20.39 -14.85
N LYS A 367 29.57 -19.36 -15.71
CA LYS A 367 30.41 -19.43 -16.92
C LYS A 367 31.89 -19.68 -16.59
N ILE A 368 32.38 -19.13 -15.47
CA ILE A 368 33.75 -19.34 -15.00
C ILE A 368 33.91 -20.53 -14.04
N GLY A 369 32.86 -21.36 -13.89
CA GLY A 369 32.89 -22.54 -13.03
C GLY A 369 32.96 -22.24 -11.53
N LYS A 370 32.52 -21.05 -11.11
CA LYS A 370 32.51 -20.59 -9.71
C LYS A 370 31.09 -20.58 -9.13
N THR A 371 31.02 -20.58 -7.81
CA THR A 371 29.77 -20.54 -7.04
C THR A 371 29.84 -19.44 -5.97
N THR A 372 28.75 -19.24 -5.22
CA THR A 372 28.75 -18.28 -4.10
C THR A 372 29.72 -18.64 -2.99
N ASP A 373 30.16 -19.90 -2.92
CA ASP A 373 31.18 -20.35 -1.95
C ASP A 373 32.57 -19.78 -2.27
N ASP A 374 32.82 -19.41 -3.52
CA ASP A 374 34.08 -18.80 -3.97
C ASP A 374 34.15 -17.30 -3.68
N ILE A 375 33.06 -16.68 -3.24
CA ILE A 375 32.97 -15.23 -3.00
C ILE A 375 33.64 -14.87 -1.67
N ALA A 376 34.55 -13.89 -1.71
CA ALA A 376 35.17 -13.26 -0.55
C ALA A 376 34.38 -12.04 -0.07
N SER A 377 34.00 -11.14 -0.97
CA SER A 377 33.23 -9.93 -0.64
C SER A 377 32.34 -9.49 -1.80
N ILE A 378 31.26 -8.78 -1.47
CA ILE A 378 30.35 -8.17 -2.43
C ILE A 378 30.17 -6.71 -2.04
N ARG A 379 30.43 -5.80 -2.98
CA ARG A 379 30.15 -4.37 -2.81
C ARG A 379 28.93 -4.00 -3.65
N ILE A 380 27.95 -3.37 -3.01
CA ILE A 380 26.70 -2.91 -3.64
C ILE A 380 26.70 -1.38 -3.60
N ARG A 381 26.98 -0.72 -4.73
CA ARG A 381 26.72 0.72 -4.86
C ARG A 381 25.24 0.95 -5.09
N THR A 382 24.64 1.83 -4.32
CA THR A 382 23.20 2.10 -4.37
C THR A 382 22.90 3.56 -4.03
N GLN A 383 21.64 3.97 -4.13
CA GLN A 383 21.17 5.31 -3.76
C GLN A 383 20.80 5.43 -2.27
N GLU A 384 20.77 6.65 -1.74
CA GLU A 384 20.55 6.95 -0.32
C GLU A 384 19.26 6.33 0.25
N ALA A 385 18.17 6.33 -0.51
CA ALA A 385 16.91 5.74 -0.08
C ALA A 385 17.03 4.21 0.12
N ALA A 386 17.80 3.48 -0.67
CA ALA A 386 18.02 2.04 -0.43
C ALA A 386 18.73 1.82 0.91
N ILE A 387 19.76 2.63 1.20
CA ILE A 387 20.49 2.57 2.47
C ILE A 387 19.55 2.86 3.63
N ARG A 388 18.68 3.87 3.50
CA ARG A 388 17.74 4.24 4.56
C ARG A 388 16.66 3.18 4.82
N ILE A 389 16.20 2.46 3.79
CA ILE A 389 14.99 1.63 3.87
C ILE A 389 15.31 0.14 4.02
N ILE A 390 16.25 -0.36 3.21
CA ILE A 390 16.41 -1.80 2.94
C ILE A 390 17.83 -2.31 3.18
N ASP A 391 18.77 -1.48 3.59
CA ASP A 391 20.07 -1.95 4.10
C ASP A 391 19.89 -2.48 5.52
N LYS A 392 19.98 -3.82 5.68
CA LYS A 392 19.78 -4.50 6.97
C LYS A 392 20.88 -5.53 7.22
N LYS A 393 21.48 -5.45 8.42
CA LYS A 393 22.43 -6.44 8.94
C LYS A 393 21.80 -7.27 10.07
N GLY A 394 22.33 -8.48 10.27
CA GLY A 394 21.87 -9.41 11.32
C GLY A 394 20.70 -10.30 10.90
N PRO A 395 20.08 -11.02 11.86
CA PRO A 395 19.00 -11.97 11.59
C PRO A 395 17.74 -11.30 11.01
N LEU A 396 17.04 -12.01 10.11
CA LEU A 396 15.77 -11.59 9.51
C LEU A 396 14.66 -12.54 9.97
N ASN A 397 13.63 -12.01 10.63
CA ASN A 397 12.73 -12.83 11.45
C ASN A 397 11.44 -13.25 10.75
N ASN A 398 11.10 -12.62 9.64
CA ASN A 398 9.85 -12.87 8.93
C ASN A 398 9.95 -12.50 7.45
N TYR A 399 8.91 -12.82 6.69
CA TYR A 399 8.78 -12.49 5.27
C TYR A 399 9.06 -11.01 4.98
N ALA A 400 8.45 -10.12 5.76
CA ALA A 400 8.54 -8.67 5.57
C ALA A 400 9.93 -8.10 5.90
N ASP A 401 10.71 -8.78 6.75
CA ASP A 401 12.09 -8.41 6.97
C ASP A 401 12.96 -8.72 5.75
N ARG A 402 12.71 -9.87 5.11
CA ARG A 402 13.49 -10.39 3.97
C ARG A 402 13.20 -9.66 2.67
N ASP A 403 11.92 -9.39 2.37
CA ASP A 403 11.53 -8.62 1.18
C ASP A 403 11.91 -7.12 1.28
N HIS A 404 12.38 -6.66 2.44
CA HIS A 404 12.94 -5.33 2.71
C HIS A 404 14.41 -5.41 3.16
N CYS A 405 15.18 -6.37 2.64
CA CYS A 405 16.63 -6.46 2.86
C CYS A 405 17.34 -6.60 1.51
N ILE A 406 18.05 -5.57 1.05
CA ILE A 406 18.76 -5.60 -0.23
C ILE A 406 19.78 -6.74 -0.28
N GLN A 407 20.45 -7.03 0.84
CA GLN A 407 21.39 -8.14 0.92
C GLN A 407 20.72 -9.49 0.71
N TYR A 408 19.52 -9.71 1.26
CA TYR A 408 18.76 -10.93 1.04
C TYR A 408 18.32 -11.04 -0.43
N MET A 409 17.80 -9.94 -0.99
CA MET A 409 17.34 -9.86 -2.37
C MET A 409 18.46 -9.93 -3.41
N VAL A 410 19.73 -9.74 -3.01
CA VAL A 410 20.91 -10.02 -3.84
C VAL A 410 21.42 -11.46 -3.62
N ALA A 411 21.41 -11.94 -2.38
CA ALA A 411 21.94 -13.26 -2.04
C ALA A 411 21.16 -14.40 -2.70
N VAL A 412 19.83 -14.34 -2.67
CA VAL A 412 18.95 -15.37 -3.22
C VAL A 412 19.15 -15.53 -4.75
N PRO A 413 19.11 -14.46 -5.58
CA PRO A 413 19.45 -14.56 -7.00
C PRO A 413 20.85 -15.11 -7.27
N LEU A 414 21.87 -14.68 -6.51
CA LEU A 414 23.24 -15.18 -6.70
C LEU A 414 23.34 -16.70 -6.43
N ILE A 415 22.63 -17.20 -5.41
CA ILE A 415 22.64 -18.61 -5.04
C ILE A 415 21.80 -19.45 -6.02
N TYR A 416 20.56 -19.04 -6.28
CA TYR A 416 19.58 -19.89 -6.96
C TYR A 416 19.33 -19.54 -8.43
N GLY A 417 19.73 -18.34 -8.87
CA GLY A 417 19.38 -17.84 -10.21
C GLY A 417 17.88 -17.57 -10.35
N ARG A 418 17.22 -17.17 -9.27
CA ARG A 418 15.80 -16.76 -9.24
C ARG A 418 15.52 -15.89 -8.01
N LEU A 419 14.41 -15.15 -8.06
CA LEU A 419 13.78 -14.54 -6.89
C LEU A 419 12.26 -14.52 -7.09
N THR A 420 11.56 -15.27 -6.25
CA THR A 420 10.12 -15.48 -6.28
C THR A 420 9.51 -15.15 -4.92
N THR A 421 8.18 -15.05 -4.87
CA THR A 421 7.46 -14.75 -3.63
C THR A 421 7.69 -15.81 -2.54
N GLN A 422 8.14 -17.01 -2.90
CA GLN A 422 8.31 -18.16 -2.00
C GLN A 422 9.71 -18.17 -1.38
N ASP A 423 10.66 -17.47 -2.00
CA ASP A 423 12.04 -17.40 -1.53
C ASP A 423 12.19 -16.55 -0.26
N TYR A 424 11.12 -15.88 0.20
CA TYR A 424 11.08 -15.17 1.49
C TYR A 424 10.46 -16.00 2.63
N SER A 425 10.03 -17.24 2.36
CA SER A 425 9.54 -18.16 3.38
C SER A 425 10.66 -18.60 4.34
N ASP A 426 10.28 -19.06 5.53
CA ASP A 426 11.24 -19.60 6.50
C ASP A 426 11.97 -20.84 5.98
N GLU A 427 11.32 -21.62 5.12
CA GLU A 427 11.92 -22.80 4.48
C GLU A 427 13.14 -22.42 3.65
N VAL A 428 12.99 -21.46 2.72
CA VAL A 428 14.12 -21.01 1.88
C VAL A 428 15.13 -20.22 2.69
N ALA A 429 14.67 -19.36 3.60
CA ALA A 429 15.54 -18.56 4.45
C ALA A 429 16.42 -19.39 5.41
N SER A 430 16.09 -20.66 5.63
CA SER A 430 16.89 -21.58 6.45
C SER A 430 18.18 -22.06 5.77
N ASP A 431 18.36 -21.79 4.48
CA ASP A 431 19.61 -22.12 3.77
C ASP A 431 20.78 -21.30 4.35
N PRO A 432 21.77 -21.94 5.00
CA PRO A 432 22.84 -21.24 5.71
C PRO A 432 23.74 -20.41 4.78
N ARG A 433 23.72 -20.69 3.46
CA ARG A 433 24.49 -19.93 2.46
C ARG A 433 23.98 -18.50 2.32
N ILE A 434 22.69 -18.26 2.57
CA ILE A 434 22.08 -16.94 2.43
C ILE A 434 22.70 -15.98 3.44
N ASP A 435 22.65 -16.31 4.73
CA ASP A 435 23.19 -15.44 5.78
C ASP A 435 24.71 -15.32 5.70
N ALA A 436 25.42 -16.42 5.42
CA ALA A 436 26.86 -16.39 5.21
C ALA A 436 27.29 -15.50 4.02
N LEU A 437 26.46 -15.39 2.98
CA LEU A 437 26.74 -14.50 1.85
C LEU A 437 26.37 -13.04 2.18
N ARG A 438 25.26 -12.81 2.90
CA ARG A 438 24.84 -11.48 3.37
C ARG A 438 25.90 -10.81 4.24
N GLU A 439 26.57 -11.58 5.10
CA GLU A 439 27.66 -11.08 5.95
C GLU A 439 28.87 -10.53 5.16
N LYS A 440 29.02 -10.93 3.89
CA LYS A 440 30.07 -10.47 2.99
C LYS A 440 29.67 -9.24 2.16
N MET A 441 28.45 -8.72 2.36
CA MET A 441 27.91 -7.62 1.57
C MET A 441 28.08 -6.28 2.27
N GLU A 442 28.55 -5.29 1.54
CA GLU A 442 28.59 -3.89 1.95
C GLU A 442 27.79 -3.02 0.98
N CYS A 443 26.80 -2.31 1.49
CA CYS A 443 26.08 -1.28 0.75
C CYS A 443 26.80 0.07 0.90
N VAL A 444 27.06 0.74 -0.21
CA VAL A 444 27.74 2.04 -0.25
C VAL A 444 26.91 3.02 -1.07
N GLU A 445 26.74 4.24 -0.57
CA GLU A 445 26.03 5.29 -1.31
C GLU A 445 26.84 5.72 -2.54
N ASP A 446 26.19 5.71 -3.70
CA ASP A 446 26.63 6.46 -4.87
C ASP A 446 25.81 7.74 -4.97
N LYS A 447 26.48 8.88 -4.77
CA LYS A 447 25.84 10.21 -4.82
C LYS A 447 25.23 10.51 -6.19
N THR A 448 25.75 9.93 -7.27
CA THR A 448 25.18 10.08 -8.60
C THR A 448 23.82 9.41 -8.66
N TYR A 449 23.70 8.16 -8.19
CA TYR A 449 22.41 7.48 -8.10
C TYR A 449 21.43 8.22 -7.19
N SER A 450 21.89 8.76 -6.06
CA SER A 450 21.04 9.58 -5.18
C SER A 450 20.51 10.86 -5.86
N VAL A 451 21.33 11.55 -6.65
CA VAL A 451 20.90 12.76 -7.39
C VAL A 451 19.92 12.41 -8.50
N GLU A 452 20.24 11.39 -9.30
CA GLU A 452 19.42 10.98 -10.45
C GLU A 452 18.09 10.33 -10.06
N TYR A 453 18.02 9.73 -8.88
CA TYR A 453 16.78 9.24 -8.27
C TYR A 453 15.73 10.36 -8.12
N HIS A 454 16.17 11.57 -7.78
CA HIS A 454 15.29 12.73 -7.60
C HIS A 454 15.12 13.57 -8.88
N ALA A 455 16.00 13.41 -9.87
CA ALA A 455 15.95 14.17 -11.12
C ALA A 455 14.67 13.83 -11.93
N PRO A 456 13.74 14.78 -12.18
CA PRO A 456 12.44 14.49 -12.78
C PRO A 456 12.46 13.90 -14.19
N ASP A 457 13.56 14.14 -14.92
CA ASP A 457 13.85 13.64 -16.26
C ASP A 457 14.52 12.27 -16.28
N LYS A 458 15.03 11.80 -15.12
CA LYS A 458 15.66 10.48 -14.98
C LYS A 458 14.83 9.55 -14.13
N ARG A 459 14.69 9.85 -12.82
CA ARG A 459 14.10 8.97 -11.80
C ARG A 459 14.72 7.57 -11.80
N SER A 460 16.05 7.51 -11.90
CA SER A 460 16.77 6.24 -11.92
C SER A 460 16.70 5.54 -10.56
N ILE A 461 16.83 4.22 -10.57
CA ILE A 461 16.90 3.40 -9.35
C ILE A 461 18.19 2.59 -9.47
N GLY A 462 19.32 3.28 -9.49
CA GLY A 462 20.61 2.68 -9.80
C GLY A 462 21.13 1.76 -8.70
N ASN A 463 21.59 0.58 -9.11
CA ASN A 463 22.42 -0.30 -8.29
C ASN A 463 23.57 -0.86 -9.14
N ALA A 464 24.74 -1.02 -8.53
CA ALA A 464 25.87 -1.72 -9.14
C ALA A 464 26.48 -2.72 -8.16
N ILE A 465 26.79 -3.92 -8.65
CA ILE A 465 27.32 -5.03 -7.82
C ILE A 465 28.69 -5.43 -8.35
N GLN A 466 29.68 -5.43 -7.45
CA GLN A 466 31.03 -5.92 -7.69
C GLN A 466 31.32 -7.11 -6.76
N ILE A 467 31.80 -8.21 -7.34
CA ILE A 467 32.16 -9.43 -6.61
C ILE A 467 33.67 -9.59 -6.61
N THR A 468 34.24 -9.83 -5.43
CA THR A 468 35.63 -10.27 -5.25
C THR A 468 35.64 -11.73 -4.82
N LEU A 469 36.39 -12.57 -5.54
CA LEU A 469 36.55 -13.99 -5.25
C LEU A 469 37.68 -14.23 -4.24
N LYS A 470 37.68 -15.40 -3.60
CA LYS A 470 38.69 -15.83 -2.62
C LYS A 470 40.09 -15.99 -3.20
N ASP A 471 40.21 -16.19 -4.51
CA ASP A 471 41.50 -16.23 -5.22
C ASP A 471 42.04 -14.83 -5.56
N GLY A 472 41.34 -13.76 -5.15
CA GLY A 472 41.70 -12.37 -5.40
C GLY A 472 41.16 -11.80 -6.71
N THR A 473 40.53 -12.62 -7.56
CA THR A 473 39.90 -12.14 -8.80
C THR A 473 38.75 -11.18 -8.48
N ILE A 474 38.74 -10.02 -9.14
CA ILE A 474 37.63 -9.06 -9.10
C ILE A 474 36.86 -9.20 -10.41
N MET A 475 35.58 -9.55 -10.32
CA MET A 475 34.70 -9.63 -11.49
C MET A 475 34.32 -8.22 -11.96
N ASP A 476 34.01 -8.08 -13.25
CA ASP A 476 33.47 -6.85 -13.81
C ASP A 476 32.22 -6.42 -13.03
N GLU A 477 32.14 -5.13 -12.72
CA GLU A 477 31.00 -4.57 -11.99
C GLU A 477 29.78 -4.53 -12.93
N VAL A 478 28.66 -5.09 -12.46
CA VAL A 478 27.40 -5.04 -13.20
C VAL A 478 26.54 -3.92 -12.64
N ALA A 479 26.37 -2.86 -13.41
CA ALA A 479 25.54 -1.71 -13.08
C ALA A 479 24.23 -1.71 -13.88
N VAL A 480 23.12 -1.50 -13.19
CA VAL A 480 21.78 -1.35 -13.79
C VAL A 480 21.13 -0.08 -13.23
N GLU A 481 20.87 0.90 -14.11
CA GLU A 481 20.35 2.20 -13.70
C GLU A 481 18.81 2.26 -13.65
N TYR A 482 18.16 1.65 -14.64
CA TYR A 482 16.71 1.65 -14.79
C TYR A 482 16.19 0.22 -14.69
N PRO A 483 15.31 -0.09 -13.73
CA PRO A 483 14.70 -1.42 -13.68
C PRO A 483 13.83 -1.64 -14.92
N VAL A 484 13.61 -2.90 -15.29
CA VAL A 484 12.85 -3.24 -16.50
C VAL A 484 11.42 -2.67 -16.52
N GLY A 485 10.84 -2.41 -15.35
CA GLY A 485 9.55 -1.73 -15.22
C GLY A 485 9.59 -0.21 -15.16
N HIS A 486 10.72 0.41 -15.46
CA HIS A 486 10.84 1.86 -15.65
C HIS A 486 10.25 2.29 -17.01
N LYS A 487 9.79 3.54 -17.13
CA LYS A 487 9.24 4.09 -18.38
C LYS A 487 10.18 3.91 -19.58
N PHE A 488 11.48 4.07 -19.36
CA PHE A 488 12.49 3.96 -20.42
C PHE A 488 12.73 2.54 -20.93
N ARG A 489 12.19 1.52 -20.25
CA ARG A 489 12.33 0.11 -20.64
C ARG A 489 10.98 -0.55 -20.94
N ARG A 490 9.94 0.23 -21.28
CA ARG A 490 8.59 -0.30 -21.53
C ARG A 490 8.51 -1.35 -22.62
N ASP A 491 9.27 -1.20 -23.70
CA ASP A 491 9.29 -2.16 -24.81
C ASP A 491 9.79 -3.54 -24.36
N GLU A 492 10.76 -3.57 -23.44
CA GLU A 492 11.27 -4.77 -22.81
C GLU A 492 10.34 -5.29 -21.69
N GLY A 493 9.78 -4.37 -20.91
CA GLY A 493 8.98 -4.68 -19.72
C GLY A 493 7.57 -5.19 -20.03
N ILE A 494 6.89 -4.66 -21.05
CA ILE A 494 5.49 -5.03 -21.35
C ILE A 494 5.33 -6.54 -21.62
N PRO A 495 6.14 -7.20 -22.46
CA PRO A 495 6.07 -8.65 -22.64
C PRO A 495 6.22 -9.43 -21.33
N LEU A 496 7.13 -8.99 -20.46
CA LEU A 496 7.39 -9.61 -19.16
C LEU A 496 6.23 -9.37 -18.17
N LEU A 497 5.57 -8.20 -18.22
CA LEU A 497 4.37 -7.90 -17.44
C LEU A 497 3.22 -8.81 -17.85
N LEU A 498 3.02 -9.03 -19.15
CA LEU A 498 2.00 -9.97 -19.64
C LEU A 498 2.28 -11.40 -19.21
N GLN A 499 3.55 -11.83 -19.22
CA GLN A 499 3.94 -13.14 -18.69
C GLN A 499 3.72 -13.24 -17.18
N LYS A 500 4.02 -12.18 -16.41
CA LYS A 500 3.72 -12.10 -14.97
C LYS A 500 2.22 -12.26 -14.73
N PHE A 501 1.39 -11.53 -15.47
CA PHE A 501 -0.05 -11.61 -15.39
C PHE A 501 -0.56 -13.02 -15.72
N GLU A 502 -0.07 -13.65 -16.80
CA GLU A 502 -0.42 -15.03 -17.14
C GLU A 502 -0.11 -16.02 -16.03
N ARG A 503 1.09 -15.93 -15.43
CA ARG A 503 1.49 -16.81 -14.32
C ARG A 503 0.53 -16.65 -13.13
N HIS A 504 0.22 -15.43 -12.73
CA HIS A 504 -0.63 -15.17 -11.57
C HIS A 504 -2.08 -15.61 -11.79
N VAL A 505 -2.65 -15.33 -12.97
CA VAL A 505 -4.03 -15.72 -13.28
C VAL A 505 -4.13 -17.23 -13.43
N THR A 506 -3.25 -17.86 -14.20
CA THR A 506 -3.34 -19.29 -14.53
C THR A 506 -3.17 -20.16 -13.29
N LYS A 507 -2.27 -19.78 -12.37
CA LYS A 507 -2.05 -20.51 -11.11
C LYS A 507 -3.30 -20.56 -10.23
N ARG A 508 -4.12 -19.50 -10.25
CA ARG A 508 -5.31 -19.37 -9.38
C ARG A 508 -6.61 -19.78 -10.07
N LEU A 509 -6.82 -19.36 -11.32
CA LEU A 509 -8.09 -19.46 -12.03
C LEU A 509 -8.05 -20.43 -13.22
N GLY A 510 -6.87 -20.92 -13.60
CA GLY A 510 -6.68 -21.79 -14.76
C GLY A 510 -6.59 -21.04 -16.09
N LYS A 511 -6.16 -21.77 -17.12
CA LYS A 511 -5.84 -21.22 -18.45
C LYS A 511 -7.06 -20.66 -19.18
N GLU A 512 -8.22 -21.32 -19.09
CA GLU A 512 -9.47 -20.87 -19.73
C GLU A 512 -9.89 -19.48 -19.23
N LYS A 513 -9.84 -19.26 -17.91
CA LYS A 513 -10.13 -17.95 -17.31
C LYS A 513 -9.08 -16.91 -17.72
N PHE A 514 -7.80 -17.27 -17.75
CA PHE A 514 -6.77 -16.38 -18.26
C PHE A 514 -7.06 -15.94 -19.71
N ASP A 515 -7.36 -16.88 -20.62
CA ASP A 515 -7.63 -16.56 -22.02
C ASP A 515 -8.85 -15.65 -22.16
N ALA A 516 -9.92 -15.87 -21.39
CA ALA A 516 -11.08 -14.97 -21.37
C ALA A 516 -10.72 -13.56 -20.87
N ILE A 517 -9.96 -13.47 -19.77
CA ILE A 517 -9.55 -12.20 -19.16
C ILE A 517 -8.61 -11.42 -20.08
N ILE A 518 -7.57 -12.06 -20.64
CA ILE A 518 -6.60 -11.38 -21.48
C ILE A 518 -7.24 -10.91 -22.79
N ASN A 519 -8.14 -11.71 -23.40
CA ASN A 519 -8.89 -11.29 -24.59
C ASN A 519 -9.79 -10.09 -24.28
N ALA A 520 -10.41 -10.05 -23.09
CA ALA A 520 -11.20 -8.91 -22.65
C ALA A 520 -10.37 -7.65 -22.35
N SER A 521 -9.08 -7.82 -22.03
CA SER A 521 -8.18 -6.75 -21.56
C SER A 521 -7.14 -6.30 -22.58
N LYS A 522 -7.03 -7.00 -23.72
CA LYS A 522 -5.94 -6.87 -24.68
C LYS A 522 -5.82 -5.46 -25.26
N GLU A 523 -6.94 -4.90 -25.71
CA GLU A 523 -7.00 -3.61 -26.39
C GLU A 523 -7.74 -2.59 -25.54
N LEU A 524 -7.19 -1.38 -25.43
CA LEU A 524 -7.78 -0.28 -24.66
C LEU A 524 -9.23 0.04 -25.07
N ASP A 525 -9.51 0.10 -26.37
CA ASP A 525 -10.84 0.39 -26.89
C ASP A 525 -11.87 -0.68 -26.55
N GLY A 526 -11.43 -1.94 -26.50
CA GLY A 526 -12.27 -3.09 -26.19
C GLY A 526 -12.63 -3.13 -24.71
N ILE A 527 -11.62 -3.06 -23.83
CA ILE A 527 -11.83 -3.11 -22.38
C ILE A 527 -12.64 -1.89 -21.91
N SER A 528 -12.37 -0.70 -22.44
CA SER A 528 -13.00 0.56 -22.02
C SER A 528 -14.54 0.57 -22.13
N LYS A 529 -15.12 -0.23 -23.04
CA LYS A 529 -16.57 -0.26 -23.30
C LYS A 529 -17.33 -1.28 -22.45
N LYS A 530 -16.62 -2.17 -21.76
CA LYS A 530 -17.23 -3.21 -20.93
C LYS A 530 -17.87 -2.62 -19.69
N ASP A 531 -19.00 -3.19 -19.27
CA ASP A 531 -19.55 -2.92 -17.95
C ASP A 531 -18.61 -3.48 -16.89
N VAL A 532 -18.47 -2.76 -15.78
CA VAL A 532 -17.52 -3.13 -14.73
C VAL A 532 -17.86 -4.49 -14.10
N ASP A 533 -19.14 -4.74 -13.83
CA ASP A 533 -19.59 -6.00 -13.23
C ASP A 533 -19.29 -7.21 -14.12
N GLU A 534 -19.50 -7.08 -15.43
CA GLU A 534 -19.16 -8.12 -16.40
C GLU A 534 -17.66 -8.39 -16.46
N TYR A 535 -16.83 -7.34 -16.37
CA TYR A 535 -15.39 -7.50 -16.33
C TYR A 535 -14.93 -8.17 -15.03
N VAL A 536 -15.49 -7.78 -13.88
CA VAL A 536 -15.20 -8.38 -12.57
C VAL A 536 -15.64 -9.85 -12.51
N ASP A 537 -16.80 -10.18 -13.10
CA ASP A 537 -17.32 -11.56 -13.14
C ASP A 537 -16.40 -12.55 -13.88
N LEU A 538 -15.49 -12.06 -14.74
CA LEU A 538 -14.44 -12.90 -15.33
C LEU A 538 -13.51 -13.50 -14.25
N TYR A 539 -13.29 -12.78 -13.14
CA TYR A 539 -12.38 -13.16 -12.05
C TYR A 539 -13.05 -13.92 -10.91
N VAL A 540 -14.38 -13.97 -10.85
CA VAL A 540 -15.12 -14.57 -9.73
C VAL A 540 -15.02 -16.10 -9.76
N THR A 541 -14.82 -16.71 -8.59
CA THR A 541 -14.89 -18.15 -8.38
C THR A 541 -16.25 -18.53 -7.81
N LYS A 542 -16.79 -19.69 -8.18
CA LYS A 542 -17.96 -20.26 -7.49
C LYS A 542 -17.53 -20.81 -6.12
N GLU A 543 -18.46 -20.86 -5.18
CA GLU A 543 -18.28 -21.54 -3.88
C GLU A 543 -17.94 -23.02 -4.05
#